data_AF-A0A383C315-F1
#
_entry.id   AF-A0A383C315-F1
#
_cell.length_a   1.000
_cell.length_b   1.000
_cell.length_c   1.000
_cell.angle_alpha   90.00
_cell.angle_beta   90.00
_cell.angle_gamma   90.00
#
_symmetry.space_group_name_H-M   'P 1'
#
loop_
_entity.id
_entity.type
_entity.pdbx_description
1 polymer ?
#
loop_
_entity_poly.entity_id
_entity_poly.type
_entity_poly.pdbx_seq_one_letter_code
_entity_poly.pdbx_strand_id
1 'polypeptide(L)'
;MSKIASWIAVAGVALHVAAGAQVPVDIVAFDTPNDAGASLTITWPRAETTVVSGYRVYVATAADGPFRLAVESATPGLKSGEPALFGYDDDNERFHVVHITDYAAGETDEPAPLQDGTLYFVRLGAQTSTGEVLGEVASAVPGGNWFNTAKWNNIVLTIGLSVCILFFISKARRKDLFIRRIAGLEAL
;
A
#
# COMPACT_ATOMS: atom_id res chain seq x y z
N MET A 1 -43.49 9.15 -22.87
CA MET A 1 -43.15 8.70 -21.51
C MET A 1 -41.81 9.29 -21.13
N SER A 2 -41.86 10.29 -20.27
CA SER A 2 -40.75 11.17 -19.88
C SER A 2 -40.08 10.61 -18.62
N LYS A 3 -38.75 10.52 -18.62
CA LYS A 3 -37.95 10.48 -17.38
C LYS A 3 -36.97 11.65 -17.43
N ILE A 4 -37.37 12.71 -16.74
CA ILE A 4 -36.57 13.89 -16.44
C ILE A 4 -35.59 13.48 -15.34
N ALA A 5 -34.29 13.48 -15.63
CA ALA A 5 -33.24 13.43 -14.62
C ALA A 5 -32.56 14.79 -14.59
N SER A 6 -33.06 15.62 -13.68
CA SER A 6 -32.49 16.90 -13.27
C SER A 6 -31.15 16.63 -12.59
N TRP A 7 -30.04 17.02 -13.22
CA TRP A 7 -28.75 17.17 -12.54
C TRP A 7 -28.51 18.65 -12.34
N ILE A 8 -28.47 19.06 -11.08
CA ILE A 8 -28.16 20.42 -10.66
C ILE A 8 -26.70 20.69 -11.04
N ALA A 9 -26.50 21.58 -12.00
CA ALA A 9 -25.20 22.17 -12.28
C ALA A 9 -24.91 23.20 -11.20
N VAL A 10 -24.06 22.86 -10.23
CA VAL A 10 -23.43 23.86 -9.37
C VAL A 10 -22.29 24.46 -10.20
N ALA A 11 -22.57 25.60 -10.82
CA ALA A 11 -21.57 26.44 -11.45
C ALA A 11 -20.70 27.07 -10.35
N GLY A 12 -19.62 26.40 -9.98
CA GLY A 12 -18.52 27.02 -9.23
C GLY A 12 -17.76 27.96 -10.15
N VAL A 13 -17.92 29.27 -9.94
CA VAL A 13 -17.11 30.31 -10.56
C VAL A 13 -15.66 30.12 -10.11
N ALA A 14 -14.80 29.57 -10.96
CA ALA A 14 -13.37 29.55 -10.75
C ALA A 14 -12.80 30.95 -11.07
N LEU A 15 -12.65 31.76 -10.03
CA LEU A 15 -11.92 33.02 -10.09
C LEU A 15 -10.47 32.72 -10.48
N HIS A 16 -10.05 33.18 -11.66
CA HIS A 16 -8.66 33.10 -12.09
C HIS A 16 -7.81 34.07 -11.27
N VAL A 17 -7.10 33.56 -10.27
CA VAL A 17 -5.98 34.28 -9.65
C VAL A 17 -4.70 33.82 -10.35
N ALA A 18 -4.20 34.67 -11.25
CA ALA A 18 -2.90 34.50 -11.86
C ALA A 18 -1.81 34.98 -10.89
N ALA A 19 -1.13 34.03 -10.24
CA ALA A 19 0.18 34.22 -9.64
C ALA A 19 0.91 32.86 -9.65
N GLY A 20 1.69 32.60 -10.71
CA GLY A 20 2.72 31.54 -10.73
C GLY A 20 2.27 30.11 -10.40
N ALA A 21 1.11 29.66 -10.84
CA ALA A 21 0.63 28.30 -10.59
C ALA A 21 1.52 27.25 -11.30
N GLN A 22 2.56 26.78 -10.61
CA GLN A 22 3.16 25.49 -10.91
C GLN A 22 2.05 24.44 -10.85
N VAL A 23 1.96 23.62 -11.90
CA VAL A 23 0.94 22.59 -12.04
C VAL A 23 0.91 21.75 -10.75
N PRO A 24 -0.24 21.64 -10.06
CA PRO A 24 -0.35 20.79 -8.89
C PRO A 24 0.10 19.39 -9.28
N VAL A 25 0.95 18.77 -8.46
CA VAL A 25 1.31 17.38 -8.67
C VAL A 25 0.09 16.54 -8.30
N ASP A 26 -0.53 15.92 -9.29
CA ASP A 26 -1.62 14.96 -9.08
C ASP A 26 -1.08 13.76 -8.30
N ILE A 27 -1.68 13.49 -7.14
CA ILE A 27 -1.30 12.37 -6.29
C ILE A 27 -2.47 11.43 -6.09
N VAL A 28 -2.14 10.15 -5.93
CA VAL A 28 -3.10 9.12 -5.53
C VAL A 28 -2.59 8.48 -4.26
N ALA A 29 -3.39 8.56 -3.20
CA ALA A 29 -3.13 7.92 -1.91
C ALA A 29 -4.17 6.81 -1.68
N PHE A 30 -3.72 5.65 -1.23
CA PHE A 30 -4.57 4.49 -0.92
C PHE A 30 -3.91 3.61 0.14
N ASP A 31 -4.70 2.70 0.72
CA ASP A 31 -4.22 1.69 1.65
C ASP A 31 -3.14 0.78 1.02
N THR A 32 -2.10 0.43 1.77
CA THR A 32 -1.05 -0.45 1.26
C THR A 32 -1.53 -1.90 1.21
N PRO A 33 -1.65 -2.53 0.02
CA PRO A 33 -2.17 -3.89 -0.05
C PRO A 33 -1.26 -4.91 0.65
N ASN A 34 -1.88 -5.89 1.33
CA ASN A 34 -1.20 -7.01 1.99
C ASN A 34 -0.30 -6.64 3.18
N ASP A 35 -0.59 -5.51 3.82
CA ASP A 35 0.09 -5.04 5.04
C ASP A 35 -0.70 -5.36 6.33
N ALA A 36 -0.21 -4.85 7.47
CA ALA A 36 -0.83 -5.02 8.79
C ALA A 36 -1.72 -3.83 9.21
N GLY A 37 -2.05 -2.89 8.32
CA GLY A 37 -2.96 -1.77 8.57
C GLY A 37 -2.29 -0.51 9.11
N ALA A 38 -0.98 -0.38 8.97
CA ALA A 38 -0.23 0.78 9.44
C ALA A 38 0.56 1.44 8.30
N SER A 39 0.12 1.23 7.05
CA SER A 39 0.79 1.80 5.89
C SER A 39 -0.18 2.40 4.89
N LEU A 40 0.19 3.57 4.37
CA LEU A 40 -0.44 4.18 3.20
C LEU A 40 0.53 4.19 2.04
N THR A 41 0.05 3.86 0.85
CA THR A 41 0.82 3.94 -0.39
C THR A 41 0.40 5.18 -1.18
N ILE A 42 1.39 5.94 -1.64
CA ILE A 42 1.17 7.15 -2.43
C ILE A 42 1.94 7.06 -3.72
N THR A 43 1.29 7.48 -4.79
CA THR A 43 1.86 7.42 -6.13
C THR A 43 1.58 8.70 -6.89
N TRP A 44 2.54 9.11 -7.72
CA TRP A 44 2.43 10.31 -8.54
C TRP A 44 3.27 10.17 -9.82
N PRO A 45 2.95 10.91 -10.90
CA PRO A 45 3.75 10.91 -12.12
C PRO A 45 5.15 11.45 -11.86
N ARG A 46 6.15 10.88 -12.55
CA ARG A 46 7.50 11.44 -12.57
C ARG A 46 7.49 12.82 -13.23
N ALA A 47 8.22 13.75 -12.64
CA ALA A 47 8.46 15.04 -13.28
C ALA A 47 9.23 14.83 -14.60
N GLU A 48 8.71 15.35 -15.71
CA GLU A 48 9.38 15.29 -17.01
C GLU A 48 10.59 16.23 -17.10
N THR A 49 10.67 17.21 -16.20
CA THR A 49 11.74 18.21 -16.15
C THR A 49 12.69 17.93 -14.99
N THR A 50 14.00 18.09 -15.21
CA THR A 50 15.09 17.92 -14.21
C THR A 50 15.15 19.00 -13.11
N VAL A 51 14.07 19.76 -12.93
CA VAL A 51 13.99 20.88 -11.98
C VAL A 51 13.63 20.41 -10.56
N VAL A 52 13.15 19.17 -10.42
CA VAL A 52 12.80 18.60 -9.11
C VAL A 52 14.01 17.89 -8.51
N SER A 53 14.51 18.40 -7.38
CA SER A 53 15.65 17.83 -6.64
C SER A 53 15.26 16.77 -5.61
N GLY A 54 13.97 16.69 -5.28
CA GLY A 54 13.44 15.72 -4.34
C GLY A 54 11.97 15.94 -4.03
N TYR A 55 11.42 15.04 -3.22
CA TYR A 55 10.03 15.07 -2.81
C TYR A 55 9.92 14.95 -1.29
N ARG A 56 8.96 15.68 -0.73
CA ARG A 56 8.53 15.58 0.66
C ARG A 56 7.07 15.20 0.70
N VAL A 57 6.72 14.24 1.53
CA VAL A 57 5.36 13.79 1.73
C VAL A 57 4.94 14.17 3.13
N TYR A 58 3.78 14.80 3.24
CA TYR A 58 3.23 15.31 4.48
C TYR A 58 1.91 14.64 4.83
N VAL A 59 1.70 14.34 6.10
CA VAL A 59 0.49 13.71 6.64
C VAL A 59 -0.18 14.65 7.64
N ALA A 60 -1.50 14.70 7.60
CA ALA A 60 -2.36 15.36 8.59
C ALA A 60 -3.50 14.44 9.02
N THR A 61 -3.98 14.62 10.24
CA THR A 61 -5.16 13.94 10.77
C THR A 61 -6.45 14.73 10.55
N ALA A 62 -6.34 15.96 10.02
CA ALA A 62 -7.45 16.82 9.65
C ALA A 62 -7.19 17.46 8.27
N ALA A 63 -8.26 17.78 7.54
CA ALA A 63 -8.19 18.27 6.16
C ALA A 63 -7.45 19.60 6.02
N ASP A 64 -7.51 20.44 7.04
CA ASP A 64 -6.88 21.75 7.16
C ASP A 64 -5.49 21.71 7.82
N GLY A 65 -5.03 20.52 8.23
CA GLY A 65 -3.73 20.33 8.87
C GLY A 65 -3.79 20.27 10.40
N PRO A 66 -2.65 20.39 11.09
CA PRO A 66 -1.32 20.65 10.56
C PRO A 66 -0.77 19.46 9.76
N PHE A 67 -0.19 19.76 8.59
CA PHE A 67 0.56 18.79 7.78
C PHE A 67 1.97 18.63 8.35
N ARG A 68 2.34 17.39 8.66
CA ARG A 68 3.62 17.03 9.27
C ARG A 68 4.41 16.14 8.34
N LEU A 69 5.73 16.33 8.31
CA LEU A 69 6.59 15.57 7.39
C LEU A 69 6.54 14.09 7.75
N ALA A 70 6.37 13.25 6.73
CA ALA A 70 6.33 11.80 6.87
C ALA A 70 7.48 11.14 6.11
N VAL A 71 7.74 11.59 4.89
CA VAL A 71 8.84 11.07 4.08
C VAL A 71 9.55 12.22 3.37
N GLU A 72 10.87 12.19 3.33
CA GLU A 72 11.69 13.03 2.46
C GLU A 72 12.61 12.14 1.64
N SER A 73 12.56 12.26 0.32
CA SER A 73 13.42 11.48 -0.57
C SER A 73 13.80 12.25 -1.82
N ALA A 74 15.10 12.31 -2.10
CA ALA A 74 15.63 12.82 -3.36
C ALA A 74 15.43 11.83 -4.53
N THR A 75 15.27 10.54 -4.23
CA THR A 75 15.10 9.47 -5.22
C THR A 75 14.00 8.50 -4.78
N PRO A 76 12.72 8.90 -4.90
CA PRO A 76 11.60 8.01 -4.53
C PRO A 76 11.61 6.74 -5.37
N GLY A 77 11.05 5.66 -4.80
CA GLY A 77 10.84 4.41 -5.51
C GLY A 77 10.00 4.61 -6.78
N LEU A 78 10.07 3.64 -7.69
CA LEU A 78 9.21 3.58 -8.87
C LEU A 78 8.22 2.43 -8.71
N LYS A 79 7.02 2.57 -9.28
CA LYS A 79 6.04 1.46 -9.29
C LYS A 79 6.62 0.20 -9.92
N SER A 80 7.48 0.35 -10.93
CA SER A 80 8.16 -0.78 -11.60
C SER A 80 9.10 -1.56 -10.67
N GLY A 81 9.56 -0.93 -9.58
CA GLY A 81 10.34 -1.60 -8.52
C GLY A 81 9.51 -2.53 -7.63
N GLU A 82 8.17 -2.44 -7.69
CA GLU A 82 7.26 -3.19 -6.83
C GLU A 82 6.19 -3.95 -7.64
N PRO A 83 6.61 -4.92 -8.50
CA PRO A 83 5.69 -5.63 -9.38
C PRO A 83 4.66 -6.49 -8.64
N ALA A 84 4.90 -6.81 -7.36
CA ALA A 84 3.93 -7.52 -6.53
C ALA A 84 2.67 -6.67 -6.21
N LEU A 85 2.81 -5.34 -6.20
CA LEU A 85 1.69 -4.41 -5.96
C LEU A 85 1.13 -3.84 -7.27
N PHE A 86 2.00 -3.53 -8.24
CA PHE A 86 1.62 -2.80 -9.45
C PHE A 86 1.65 -3.63 -10.75
N GLY A 87 2.06 -4.89 -10.69
CA GLY A 87 2.25 -5.73 -11.87
C GLY A 87 3.46 -5.30 -12.72
N TYR A 88 3.50 -5.80 -13.95
CA TYR A 88 4.64 -5.63 -14.87
C TYR A 88 4.31 -4.70 -16.05
N ASP A 89 3.41 -3.73 -15.85
CA ASP A 89 3.11 -2.74 -16.89
C ASP A 89 4.33 -1.82 -17.12
N ASP A 90 4.68 -1.58 -18.37
CA ASP A 90 5.79 -0.69 -18.75
C ASP A 90 5.53 0.76 -18.29
N ASP A 91 4.26 1.18 -18.22
CA ASP A 91 3.90 2.51 -17.73
C ASP A 91 4.28 2.73 -16.26
N ASN A 92 4.52 1.67 -15.49
CA ASN A 92 4.93 1.77 -14.08
C ASN A 92 6.26 2.51 -13.89
N GLU A 93 7.13 2.57 -14.89
CA GLU A 93 8.39 3.34 -14.82
C GLU A 93 8.18 4.86 -14.81
N ARG A 94 6.96 5.32 -15.17
CA ARG A 94 6.58 6.73 -15.25
C ARG A 94 6.00 7.25 -13.94
N PHE A 95 5.83 6.40 -12.92
CA PHE A 95 5.23 6.77 -11.64
C PHE A 95 6.16 6.45 -10.49
N HIS A 96 6.27 7.41 -9.58
CA HIS A 96 6.88 7.21 -8.27
C HIS A 96 5.92 6.50 -7.32
N VAL A 97 6.50 5.82 -6.33
CA VAL A 97 5.79 5.22 -5.20
C VAL A 97 6.56 5.47 -3.92
N VAL A 98 5.82 5.77 -2.85
CA VAL A 98 6.30 5.82 -1.47
C VAL A 98 5.27 5.19 -0.56
N HIS A 99 5.74 4.45 0.44
CA HIS A 99 4.92 3.98 1.55
C HIS A 99 5.17 4.85 2.77
N ILE A 100 4.10 5.26 3.42
CA ILE A 100 4.15 5.96 4.70
C ILE A 100 3.78 4.97 5.79
N THR A 101 4.61 4.86 6.81
CA THR A 101 4.36 4.08 8.03
C THR A 101 4.27 4.95 9.29
N ASP A 102 4.87 6.13 9.25
CA ASP A 102 4.95 7.06 10.35
C ASP A 102 5.03 8.50 9.83
N TYR A 103 4.82 9.45 10.74
CA TYR A 103 4.93 10.87 10.49
C TYR A 103 5.49 11.59 11.71
N ALA A 104 6.14 12.73 11.52
CA ALA A 104 6.68 13.53 12.61
C ALA A 104 5.56 13.90 13.60
N ALA A 105 5.69 13.50 14.87
CA ALA A 105 4.73 13.85 15.92
C ALA A 105 4.96 15.28 16.46
N GLY A 106 6.17 15.81 16.26
CA GLY A 106 6.67 17.12 16.67
C GLY A 106 8.08 17.31 16.13
N GLU A 107 8.66 18.50 16.27
CA GLU A 107 9.99 18.82 15.72
C GLU A 107 11.13 18.04 16.43
N THR A 108 10.89 17.62 17.68
CA THR A 108 11.83 16.85 18.51
C THR A 108 11.25 15.52 19.02
N ASP A 109 10.03 15.18 18.60
CA ASP A 109 9.36 13.96 19.06
C ASP A 109 9.68 12.80 18.13
N GLU A 110 9.68 11.58 18.68
CA GLU A 110 9.77 10.36 17.88
C GLU A 110 8.62 10.30 16.86
N PRO A 111 8.87 9.79 15.64
CA PRO A 111 7.81 9.63 14.63
C PRO A 111 6.64 8.80 15.17
N ALA A 112 5.43 9.32 14.99
CA ALA A 112 4.20 8.61 15.35
C ALA A 112 3.81 7.66 14.21
N PRO A 113 3.53 6.38 14.51
CA PRO A 113 3.06 5.43 13.50
C PRO A 113 1.63 5.77 13.04
N LEU A 114 1.30 5.35 11.82
CA LEU A 114 -0.08 5.38 11.33
C LEU A 114 -0.94 4.35 12.09
N GLN A 115 -2.20 4.72 12.33
CA GLN A 115 -3.16 3.88 13.02
C GLN A 115 -4.17 3.26 12.06
N ASP A 116 -4.37 1.95 12.18
CA ASP A 116 -5.35 1.19 11.40
C ASP A 116 -6.75 1.77 11.54
N GLY A 117 -7.46 1.90 10.42
CA GLY A 117 -8.82 2.44 10.36
C GLY A 117 -8.94 3.96 10.58
N THR A 118 -7.83 4.70 10.69
CA THR A 118 -7.85 6.15 10.90
C THR A 118 -7.70 6.92 9.58
N LEU A 119 -8.56 7.90 9.32
CA LEU A 119 -8.47 8.73 8.11
C LEU A 119 -7.28 9.70 8.20
N TYR A 120 -6.41 9.65 7.20
CA TYR A 120 -5.31 10.59 7.04
C TYR A 120 -5.44 11.38 5.75
N PHE A 121 -5.00 12.63 5.81
CA PHE A 121 -4.85 13.52 4.66
C PHE A 121 -3.37 13.62 4.31
N VAL A 122 -3.05 13.44 3.04
CA VAL A 122 -1.68 13.41 2.55
C VAL A 122 -1.51 14.44 1.45
N ARG A 123 -0.36 15.11 1.46
CA ARG A 123 0.04 16.06 0.43
C ARG A 123 1.50 15.83 0.04
N LEU A 124 1.80 16.03 -1.23
CA LEU A 124 3.15 15.94 -1.78
C LEU A 124 3.72 17.34 -2.02
N GLY A 125 4.96 17.55 -1.62
CA GLY A 125 5.79 18.70 -1.96
C GLY A 125 6.91 18.30 -2.90
N ALA A 126 7.01 18.93 -4.05
CA ALA A 126 8.15 18.78 -4.97
C ALA A 126 9.15 19.91 -4.70
N GLN A 127 10.39 19.55 -4.36
CA GLN A 127 11.46 20.51 -4.14
C GLN A 127 12.06 20.96 -5.46
N THR A 128 12.14 22.27 -5.67
CA THR A 128 12.74 22.90 -6.84
C THR A 128 13.81 23.91 -6.41
N SER A 129 14.60 24.42 -7.35
CA SER A 129 15.60 25.46 -7.08
C SER A 129 15.00 26.77 -6.54
N THR A 130 13.71 27.03 -6.81
CA THR A 130 12.99 28.24 -6.38
C THR A 130 12.18 28.06 -5.10
N GLY A 131 12.12 26.84 -4.55
CA GLY A 131 11.33 26.51 -3.36
C GLY A 131 10.54 25.21 -3.52
N GLU A 132 9.59 25.00 -2.63
CA GLU A 132 8.74 23.81 -2.60
C GLU A 132 7.38 24.07 -3.23
N VAL A 133 6.96 23.17 -4.11
CA VAL A 133 5.66 23.19 -4.77
C VAL A 133 4.78 22.14 -4.14
N LEU A 134 3.72 22.57 -3.49
CA LEU A 134 2.80 21.64 -2.84
C LEU A 134 1.66 21.25 -3.80
N GLY A 135 1.46 19.95 -4.00
CA GLY A 135 0.42 19.34 -4.84
C GLY A 135 -0.97 19.34 -4.20
N GLU A 136 -1.87 18.53 -4.74
CA GLU A 136 -3.23 18.34 -4.18
C GLU A 136 -3.19 17.54 -2.86
N VAL A 137 -4.22 17.72 -2.02
CA VAL A 137 -4.42 16.91 -0.81
C VAL A 137 -5.28 15.69 -1.18
N ALA A 138 -4.75 14.49 -0.98
CA ALA A 138 -5.49 13.24 -1.07
C ALA A 138 -5.83 12.72 0.34
N SER A 139 -6.85 11.88 0.46
CA SER A 139 -7.21 11.25 1.73
C SER A 139 -7.28 9.74 1.58
N ALA A 140 -6.76 9.01 2.56
CA ALA A 140 -6.79 7.55 2.58
C ALA A 140 -6.87 7.02 4.02
N VAL A 141 -7.38 5.79 4.16
CA VAL A 141 -7.51 5.07 5.42
C VAL A 141 -6.65 3.81 5.32
N PRO A 142 -5.63 3.62 6.16
CA PRO A 142 -4.86 2.38 6.19
C PRO A 142 -5.72 1.27 6.81
N GLY A 143 -5.59 0.06 6.28
CA GLY A 143 -6.48 -1.06 6.57
C GLY A 143 -5.74 -2.39 6.57
N GLY A 144 -5.70 -3.06 7.72
CA GLY A 144 -5.01 -4.34 7.85
C GLY A 144 -5.62 -5.46 7.00
N ASN A 145 -4.77 -6.22 6.31
CA ASN A 145 -5.18 -7.35 5.48
C ASN A 145 -4.97 -8.69 6.21
N TRP A 146 -6.03 -9.50 6.33
CA TRP A 146 -5.97 -10.82 6.95
C TRP A 146 -5.19 -11.84 6.11
N PHE A 147 -5.16 -11.65 4.79
CA PHE A 147 -4.50 -12.54 3.85
C PHE A 147 -3.53 -11.76 2.97
N ASN A 148 -2.30 -12.26 2.86
CA ASN A 148 -1.30 -11.73 1.94
C ASN A 148 -1.38 -12.49 0.61
N THR A 149 -2.10 -11.90 -0.34
CA THR A 149 -2.34 -12.42 -1.70
C THR A 149 -1.04 -12.55 -2.49
N ALA A 150 0.01 -11.76 -2.19
CA ALA A 150 1.30 -11.92 -2.87
C ALA A 150 1.99 -13.27 -2.55
N LYS A 151 1.53 -14.00 -1.51
CA LYS A 151 2.12 -15.25 -1.04
C LYS A 151 1.30 -16.50 -1.38
N TRP A 152 0.48 -16.49 -2.44
CA TRP A 152 -0.31 -17.66 -2.86
C TRP A 152 0.51 -18.95 -3.04
N ASN A 153 1.76 -18.84 -3.52
CA ASN A 153 2.65 -20.00 -3.68
C ASN A 153 2.86 -20.75 -2.35
N ASN A 154 2.91 -20.03 -1.22
CA ASN A 154 3.06 -20.64 0.09
C ASN A 154 1.80 -21.43 0.47
N ILE A 155 0.62 -20.87 0.22
CA ILE A 155 -0.66 -21.55 0.49
C ILE A 155 -0.76 -22.83 -0.34
N VAL A 156 -0.47 -22.76 -1.64
CA VAL A 156 -0.50 -23.92 -2.53
C VAL A 156 0.50 -25.00 -2.08
N LEU A 157 1.72 -24.61 -1.72
CA LEU A 157 2.74 -25.53 -1.24
C LEU A 157 2.32 -26.21 0.07
N THR A 158 1.78 -25.45 1.02
CA THR A 158 1.33 -25.99 2.31
C THR A 158 0.15 -26.95 2.12
N ILE A 159 -0.87 -26.57 1.34
CA ILE A 159 -2.00 -27.46 1.04
C ILE A 159 -1.52 -28.72 0.31
N GLY A 160 -0.66 -28.57 -0.70
CA GLY A 160 -0.10 -29.69 -1.46
C GLY A 160 0.68 -30.66 -0.57
N LEU A 161 1.51 -30.14 0.34
CA LEU A 161 2.26 -30.95 1.31
C LEU A 161 1.31 -31.66 2.29
N SER A 162 0.32 -30.96 2.84
CA SER A 162 -0.67 -31.55 3.75
C SER A 162 -1.45 -32.68 3.09
N VAL A 163 -1.90 -32.49 1.84
CA VAL A 163 -2.59 -33.54 1.06
C VAL A 163 -1.66 -34.73 0.82
N CYS A 164 -0.40 -34.48 0.49
CA CYS A 164 0.60 -35.53 0.28
C CYS A 164 0.82 -36.37 1.55
N ILE A 165 1.00 -35.72 2.70
CA ILE A 165 1.14 -36.39 4.01
C ILE A 165 -0.10 -37.23 4.32
N LEU A 166 -1.29 -36.65 4.20
CA LEU A 166 -2.56 -37.35 4.46
C LEU A 166 -2.77 -38.53 3.50
N PHE A 167 -2.37 -38.38 2.24
CA PHE A 167 -2.38 -39.46 1.26
C PHE A 167 -1.48 -40.62 1.68
N PHE A 168 -0.24 -40.34 2.10
CA PHE A 168 0.68 -41.38 2.56
C PHE A 168 0.23 -42.05 3.85
N ILE A 169 -0.30 -41.29 4.82
CA ILE A 169 -0.89 -41.86 6.05
C ILE A 169 -2.08 -42.74 5.70
N SER A 170 -2.98 -42.27 4.83
CA SER A 170 -4.14 -43.03 4.36
C SER A 170 -3.72 -44.33 3.66
N LYS A 171 -2.70 -44.27 2.80
CA LYS A 171 -2.14 -45.42 2.10
C LYS A 171 -1.45 -46.41 3.06
N ALA A 172 -0.74 -45.91 4.07
CA ALA A 172 -0.06 -46.73 5.07
C ALA A 172 -1.06 -47.48 5.98
N ARG A 173 -2.14 -46.81 6.40
CA ARG A 173 -3.18 -47.41 7.25
C ARG A 173 -3.98 -48.53 6.58
N ARG A 174 -3.94 -48.65 5.25
CA ARG A 174 -4.62 -49.74 4.51
C ARG A 174 -3.83 -51.05 4.48
N LYS A 175 -2.63 -51.11 5.07
CA LYS A 175 -1.86 -52.34 5.18
C LYS A 175 -2.00 -52.90 6.57
N ASP A 176 -2.50 -54.13 6.66
CA ASP A 176 -2.44 -54.89 7.90
C ASP A 176 -0.96 -55.14 8.24
N LEU A 177 -0.55 -54.65 9.41
CA LEU A 177 0.75 -54.97 9.97
C LEU A 177 0.72 -56.45 10.35
N PHE A 178 1.45 -57.27 9.59
CA PHE A 178 1.75 -58.65 9.99
C PHE A 178 2.67 -58.61 11.22
N ILE A 179 2.06 -58.45 12.39
CA ILE A 179 2.76 -58.65 13.65
C ILE A 179 2.97 -60.17 13.76
N ARG A 180 4.20 -60.62 13.50
CA ARG A 180 4.58 -61.99 13.84
C ARG A 180 4.49 -62.11 15.36
N ARG A 181 3.60 -62.98 15.87
CA ARG A 181 3.60 -63.37 17.29
C ARG A 181 5.00 -63.87 17.64
N ILE A 182 5.67 -63.20 18.57
CA ILE A 182 6.88 -63.70 19.21
C ILE A 182 6.43 -64.79 20.19
N ALA A 183 6.95 -66.00 20.00
CA ALA A 183 6.52 -67.24 20.67
C ALA A 183 6.77 -67.28 22.20
N GLY A 184 7.15 -66.16 22.82
CA GLY A 184 7.52 -66.09 24.25
C GLY A 184 6.47 -65.51 25.19
N LEU A 185 5.26 -65.16 24.71
CA LEU A 185 4.22 -64.47 25.50
C LEU A 185 3.00 -65.34 25.86
N GLU A 186 3.02 -66.64 25.58
CA GLU A 186 1.90 -67.57 25.88
C GLU A 186 2.20 -68.52 27.07
N ALA A 187 3.36 -68.36 27.73
CA ALA A 187 3.84 -69.29 28.76
C ALA A 187 3.86 -68.71 30.19
N LEU A 188 3.15 -67.60 30.44
CA LEU A 188 2.92 -67.02 31.77
C LEU A 188 1.43 -66.88 32.04
#